data_AF-A0A3M2A1G6-F1
#
_entry.id   AF-A0A3M2A1G6-F1
#
_cell.length_a   1.000
_cell.length_b   1.000
_cell.length_c   1.000
_cell.angle_alpha   90.00
_cell.angle_beta   90.00
_cell.angle_gamma   90.00
#
_symmetry.space_group_name_H-M   'P 1'
#
loop_
_entity.id
_entity.type
_entity.pdbx_description
1 polymer ?
#
loop_
_entity_poly.entity_id
_entity_poly.type
_entity_poly.pdbx_seq_one_letter_code
_entity_poly.pdbx_strand_id
1 'polypeptide(L)'
;MRARIGLVSALFLLLAAVAFGQEPPPPGGSHGELSCDECHTGPRIEDCWACHEAVENPHPVGVAPKTAKIPEGLPLAPDGALLCRTCHRIHGGAPEQKFLLLEPGMTRMGFCITCHGSSLEHANPHKARRGEGRCGFCHLVKAGRIITGRGSARLEVKRLCNFCHDVLAKGHPRNVDPDLSLPKDVPLGPEGEWTCFTCHNPHGTTETTHLLRSEVARHLERGQAESPHVPEYFACKACHTTADPDAVKADPGRALRYRGDINVLCISCHVTDRSHHPTGFPPVEEMLARLKAAGFGLRFGPDGEITCYTCHDNGCDTGQQRMRERFYDRSRGRSDLCGGCHNRSMLTQKSPHVDDPKICPTCHVAVPVPGSDEGRELVASQKMVCLRCHSVNLHPANADHLKVPSEKIKPDESLPLGTRGEVTCSTCHNPHEDPEHRRARLRADAQSLCSLCHWR
;
A
#
# COMPACT_ATOMS: atom_id res chain seq x y z
N MET A 1 -69.74 15.90 -61.36
CA MET A 1 -69.05 15.42 -60.14
C MET A 1 -68.24 14.18 -60.48
N ARG A 2 -67.01 14.36 -61.00
CA ARG A 2 -66.07 13.27 -61.28
C ARG A 2 -64.64 13.78 -61.11
N ALA A 3 -63.82 12.91 -60.53
CA ALA A 3 -62.36 12.81 -60.64
C ALA A 3 -61.50 13.97 -60.13
N ARG A 4 -60.96 13.85 -58.90
CA ARG A 4 -59.63 14.36 -58.50
C ARG A 4 -59.11 13.68 -57.22
N ILE A 5 -58.49 12.50 -57.33
CA ILE A 5 -57.47 12.03 -56.36
C ILE A 5 -56.44 11.22 -57.16
N GLY A 6 -55.26 11.79 -57.35
CA GLY A 6 -54.16 11.15 -58.06
C GLY A 6 -53.18 12.17 -58.61
N LEU A 7 -52.30 12.70 -57.75
CA LEU A 7 -50.93 13.17 -58.03
C LEU A 7 -50.45 14.04 -56.85
N VAL A 8 -49.94 13.44 -55.76
CA VAL A 8 -49.03 14.16 -54.83
C VAL A 8 -47.92 13.26 -54.27
N SER A 9 -48.04 11.94 -54.26
CA SER A 9 -47.08 11.08 -53.54
C SER A 9 -45.80 10.68 -54.31
N ALA A 10 -45.55 11.18 -55.53
CA ALA A 10 -44.42 10.70 -56.35
C ALA A 10 -43.23 11.66 -56.50
N LEU A 11 -43.28 12.88 -55.93
CA LEU A 11 -42.19 13.87 -56.09
C LEU A 11 -41.37 14.16 -54.82
N PHE A 12 -41.64 13.47 -53.71
CA PHE A 12 -40.85 13.58 -52.47
C PHE A 12 -39.87 12.41 -52.24
N LEU A 13 -39.82 11.43 -53.15
CA LEU A 13 -38.96 10.24 -53.03
C LEU A 13 -37.68 10.31 -53.89
N LEU A 14 -37.39 11.42 -54.57
CA LEU A 14 -36.22 11.57 -55.44
C LEU A 14 -35.20 12.64 -54.99
N LEU A 15 -35.34 13.18 -53.77
CA LEU A 15 -34.36 14.11 -53.16
C LEU A 15 -33.76 13.58 -51.84
N ALA A 16 -34.03 12.32 -51.48
CA ALA A 16 -33.52 11.68 -50.26
C ALA A 16 -32.50 10.56 -50.56
N ALA A 17 -31.79 10.63 -51.70
CA ALA A 17 -30.81 9.61 -52.10
C ALA A 17 -29.42 10.18 -52.43
N VAL A 18 -29.06 11.34 -51.87
CA VAL A 18 -27.68 11.85 -51.89
C VAL A 18 -27.32 12.42 -50.51
N ALA A 19 -27.41 11.59 -49.48
CA ALA A 19 -26.67 11.77 -48.24
C ALA A 19 -26.76 10.46 -47.45
N PHE A 20 -25.63 9.98 -46.95
CA PHE A 20 -25.49 8.81 -46.08
C PHE A 20 -25.51 7.44 -46.75
N GLY A 21 -24.63 7.27 -47.73
CA GLY A 21 -23.98 5.99 -48.03
C GLY A 21 -22.49 6.11 -47.78
N GLN A 22 -22.07 6.27 -46.52
CA GLN A 22 -20.71 5.94 -46.11
C GLN A 22 -20.86 4.61 -45.37
N GLU A 23 -20.45 3.52 -46.00
CA GLU A 23 -20.30 2.24 -45.31
C GLU A 23 -19.46 2.47 -44.04
N PRO A 24 -19.79 1.84 -42.90
CA PRO A 24 -18.93 1.92 -41.74
C PRO A 24 -17.53 1.42 -42.13
N PRO A 25 -16.46 2.17 -41.83
CA PRO A 25 -15.12 1.75 -42.24
C PRO A 25 -14.82 0.36 -41.66
N PRO A 26 -14.18 -0.53 -42.43
CA PRO A 26 -13.94 -1.90 -42.00
C PRO A 26 -13.14 -1.91 -40.69
N PRO A 27 -13.49 -2.79 -39.72
CA PRO A 27 -12.80 -2.82 -38.45
C PRO A 27 -11.36 -3.34 -38.66
N GLY A 28 -10.39 -2.50 -38.31
CA GLY A 28 -9.02 -2.92 -37.96
C GLY A 28 -8.25 -3.68 -39.04
N GLY A 29 -7.81 -2.98 -40.08
CA GLY A 29 -6.67 -3.40 -40.91
C GLY A 29 -5.56 -2.35 -40.83
N SER A 30 -4.30 -2.77 -40.78
CA SER A 30 -3.17 -1.88 -41.06
C SER A 30 -3.35 -1.30 -42.46
N HIS A 31 -3.51 0.02 -42.59
CA HIS A 31 -3.52 0.68 -43.89
C HIS A 31 -2.15 0.49 -44.53
N GLY A 32 -2.04 -0.50 -45.42
CA GLY A 32 -0.77 -0.87 -46.05
C GLY A 32 -0.28 0.15 -47.08
N GLU A 33 -1.15 1.04 -47.57
CA GLU A 33 -0.81 1.90 -48.72
C GLU A 33 -1.47 3.30 -48.74
N LEU A 34 -2.41 3.61 -47.83
CA LEU A 34 -3.06 4.92 -47.78
C LEU A 34 -2.33 5.86 -46.81
N SER A 35 -2.01 7.06 -47.26
CA SER A 35 -1.51 8.14 -46.40
C SER A 35 -2.67 8.72 -45.58
N CYS A 36 -2.39 9.13 -44.33
CA CYS A 36 -3.41 9.72 -43.43
C CYS A 36 -4.19 10.87 -44.08
N ASP A 37 -3.54 11.61 -44.99
CA ASP A 37 -4.06 12.82 -45.62
C ASP A 37 -5.09 12.53 -46.72
N GLU A 38 -5.20 11.27 -47.17
CA GLU A 38 -6.19 10.83 -48.17
C GLU A 38 -7.61 10.70 -47.61
N CYS A 39 -7.74 10.50 -46.30
CA CYS A 39 -9.04 10.47 -45.60
C CYS A 39 -9.21 11.65 -44.64
N HIS A 40 -8.12 12.13 -44.04
CA HIS A 40 -8.14 13.29 -43.15
C HIS A 40 -7.52 14.48 -43.86
N THR A 41 -8.35 15.40 -44.35
CA THR A 41 -7.90 16.63 -45.00
C THR A 41 -7.31 17.61 -43.97
N GLY A 42 -6.21 17.24 -43.34
CA GLY A 42 -5.44 18.07 -42.41
C GLY A 42 -5.35 17.54 -40.98
N PRO A 43 -4.48 18.15 -40.15
CA PRO A 43 -4.23 17.78 -38.78
C PRO A 43 -5.31 18.37 -37.88
N ARG A 44 -6.53 17.82 -37.97
CA ARG A 44 -7.70 18.41 -37.33
C ARG A 44 -7.94 17.81 -35.96
N ILE A 45 -7.82 18.63 -34.94
CA ILE A 45 -8.30 18.32 -33.59
C ILE A 45 -9.85 18.27 -33.56
N GLU A 46 -10.48 18.94 -34.53
CA GLU A 46 -11.93 19.05 -34.71
C GLU A 46 -12.59 17.69 -34.95
N ASP A 47 -11.93 16.80 -35.70
CA ASP A 47 -12.43 15.43 -35.97
C ASP A 47 -12.55 14.64 -34.65
N CYS A 48 -11.63 14.86 -33.72
CA CYS A 48 -11.68 14.24 -32.40
C CYS A 48 -12.78 14.88 -31.54
N TRP A 49 -12.95 16.20 -31.65
CA TRP A 49 -13.96 16.93 -30.89
C TRP A 49 -15.40 16.66 -31.30
N ALA A 50 -15.62 16.10 -32.49
CA ALA A 50 -16.94 15.62 -32.89
C ALA A 50 -17.49 14.54 -31.94
N CYS A 51 -16.60 13.79 -31.28
CA CYS A 51 -16.97 12.71 -30.34
C CYS A 51 -16.41 12.91 -28.91
N HIS A 52 -15.37 13.72 -28.72
CA HIS A 52 -14.69 13.92 -27.43
C HIS A 52 -14.73 15.38 -27.00
N GLU A 53 -15.34 15.70 -25.86
CA GLU A 53 -15.35 17.09 -25.42
C GLU A 53 -13.96 17.54 -24.96
N ALA A 54 -13.54 18.75 -25.32
CA ALA A 54 -12.23 19.28 -24.97
C ALA A 54 -11.97 19.29 -23.45
N VAL A 55 -13.02 19.42 -22.64
CA VAL A 55 -12.96 19.40 -21.17
C VAL A 55 -12.50 18.04 -20.63
N GLU A 56 -12.73 16.96 -21.37
CA GLU A 56 -12.39 15.59 -20.99
C GLU A 56 -10.89 15.29 -21.03
N ASN A 57 -10.11 16.12 -21.71
CA ASN A 57 -8.69 15.88 -21.95
C ASN A 57 -7.87 16.25 -20.71
N PRO A 58 -7.25 15.27 -20.01
CA PRO A 58 -6.46 15.57 -18.83
C PRO A 58 -5.14 16.28 -19.19
N HIS A 59 -4.65 16.15 -20.43
CA HIS A 59 -3.43 16.78 -20.91
C HIS A 59 -3.75 17.86 -21.96
N PRO A 60 -3.03 19.01 -21.98
CA PRO A 60 -3.23 20.02 -23.01
C PRO A 60 -2.98 19.48 -24.43
N VAL A 61 -3.88 19.84 -25.35
CA VAL A 61 -3.84 19.60 -26.80
C VAL A 61 -4.23 20.90 -27.52
N GLY A 62 -3.84 21.08 -28.77
CA GLY A 62 -4.01 22.34 -29.51
C GLY A 62 -3.08 23.46 -29.03
N VAL A 63 -2.00 23.11 -28.32
CA VAL A 63 -1.01 24.06 -27.80
C VAL A 63 0.40 23.64 -28.18
N ALA A 64 1.26 24.61 -28.51
CA ALA A 64 2.67 24.36 -28.76
C ALA A 64 3.42 24.11 -27.43
N PRO A 65 4.23 23.05 -27.33
CA PRO A 65 5.03 22.76 -26.14
C PRO A 65 6.10 23.83 -25.94
N LYS A 66 6.10 24.49 -24.78
CA LYS A 66 7.06 25.58 -24.47
C LYS A 66 8.34 25.08 -23.82
N THR A 67 8.23 24.09 -22.94
CA THR A 67 9.34 23.57 -22.13
C THR A 67 9.59 22.08 -22.35
N ALA A 68 8.60 21.34 -22.85
CA ALA A 68 8.73 19.93 -23.21
C ALA A 68 9.46 19.80 -24.56
N LYS A 69 10.34 18.81 -24.66
CA LYS A 69 11.00 18.41 -25.91
C LYS A 69 10.29 17.19 -26.45
N ILE A 70 9.52 17.36 -27.52
CA ILE A 70 8.80 16.25 -28.13
C ILE A 70 9.81 15.37 -28.90
N PRO A 71 9.86 14.06 -28.62
CA PRO A 71 10.72 13.14 -29.36
C PRO A 71 10.50 13.19 -30.87
N GLU A 72 11.59 13.01 -31.61
CA GLU A 72 11.56 12.91 -33.06
C GLU A 72 10.69 11.71 -33.49
N GLY A 73 9.79 11.93 -34.45
CA GLY A 73 8.85 10.91 -34.93
C GLY A 73 7.43 10.98 -34.34
N LEU A 74 7.17 11.77 -33.29
CA LEU A 74 5.79 12.02 -32.83
C LEU A 74 5.11 13.10 -33.69
N PRO A 75 3.87 12.87 -34.15
CA PRO A 75 3.20 13.79 -35.06
C PRO A 75 2.74 15.05 -34.32
N LEU A 76 3.09 16.22 -34.86
CA LEU A 76 2.58 17.52 -34.42
C LEU A 76 1.69 18.14 -35.50
N ALA A 77 0.97 19.19 -35.13
CA ALA A 77 0.34 20.06 -36.11
C ALA A 77 1.43 20.88 -36.87
N PRO A 78 1.12 21.43 -38.07
CA PRO A 78 2.04 22.23 -38.87
C PRO A 78 2.57 23.46 -38.15
N ASP A 79 1.79 24.02 -37.23
CA ASP A 79 2.16 25.13 -36.36
C ASP A 79 2.93 24.69 -35.09
N GLY A 80 3.25 23.39 -34.98
CA GLY A 80 3.96 22.80 -33.85
C GLY A 80 3.07 22.46 -32.65
N ALA A 81 1.74 22.59 -32.75
CA ALA A 81 0.84 22.25 -31.66
C ALA A 81 0.72 20.73 -31.43
N LEU A 82 0.52 20.34 -30.17
CA LEU A 82 0.19 18.97 -29.79
C LEU A 82 -1.20 18.58 -30.30
N LEU A 83 -1.32 17.38 -30.86
CA LEU A 83 -2.55 16.78 -31.34
C LEU A 83 -2.91 15.55 -30.48
N CYS A 84 -4.16 15.09 -30.54
CA CYS A 84 -4.57 13.83 -29.90
C CYS A 84 -3.69 12.65 -30.38
N ARG A 85 -3.41 12.61 -31.70
CA ARG A 85 -2.55 11.60 -32.32
C ARG A 85 -1.05 11.70 -31.98
N THR A 86 -0.62 12.81 -31.36
CA THR A 86 0.76 12.92 -30.87
C THR A 86 1.05 11.86 -29.82
N CYS A 87 0.02 11.50 -29.03
CA CYS A 87 0.13 10.50 -27.98
C CYS A 87 -0.69 9.23 -28.29
N HIS A 88 -1.76 9.32 -29.09
CA HIS A 88 -2.66 8.20 -29.33
C HIS A 88 -2.53 7.57 -30.72
N ARG A 89 -2.48 6.24 -30.77
CA ARG A 89 -2.65 5.41 -31.97
C ARG A 89 -4.13 5.08 -32.17
N ILE A 90 -4.82 5.92 -32.94
CA ILE A 90 -6.28 5.86 -33.12
C ILE A 90 -6.70 4.65 -33.98
N HIS A 91 -5.83 4.17 -34.86
CA HIS A 91 -6.04 2.96 -35.66
C HIS A 91 -5.08 1.84 -35.23
N GLY A 92 -5.61 0.66 -34.89
CA GLY A 92 -4.80 -0.48 -34.49
C GLY A 92 -4.01 -0.30 -33.19
N GLY A 93 -4.40 0.66 -32.35
CA GLY A 93 -3.84 0.82 -31.02
C GLY A 93 -4.44 -0.17 -30.02
N ALA A 94 -3.68 -0.49 -29.00
CA ALA A 94 -4.05 -1.39 -27.91
C ALA A 94 -5.01 -0.69 -26.92
N PRO A 95 -6.27 -1.15 -26.75
CA PRO A 95 -7.21 -0.58 -25.78
C PRO A 95 -6.68 -0.65 -24.34
N GLU A 96 -5.95 -1.70 -23.99
CA GLU A 96 -5.33 -1.92 -22.68
C GLU A 96 -4.24 -0.87 -22.34
N GLN A 97 -3.63 -0.26 -23.36
CA GLN A 97 -2.68 0.84 -23.22
C GLN A 97 -3.36 2.21 -23.37
N LYS A 98 -4.70 2.24 -23.40
CA LYS A 98 -5.51 3.44 -23.71
C LYS A 98 -5.10 4.07 -25.03
N PHE A 99 -4.68 3.23 -25.98
CA PHE A 99 -4.19 3.65 -27.29
C PHE A 99 -2.95 4.54 -27.23
N LEU A 100 -2.24 4.65 -26.11
CA LEU A 100 -1.02 5.46 -26.04
C LEU A 100 0.09 4.85 -26.89
N LEU A 101 0.89 5.71 -27.53
CA LEU A 101 2.12 5.36 -28.24
C LEU A 101 3.25 5.02 -27.24
N LEU A 102 3.03 3.98 -26.44
CA LEU A 102 4.00 3.46 -25.49
C LEU A 102 4.90 2.43 -26.18
N GLU A 103 6.21 2.56 -25.99
CA GLU A 103 7.13 1.48 -26.30
C GLU A 103 6.90 0.29 -25.36
N PRO A 104 7.10 -0.96 -25.83
CA PRO A 104 6.98 -2.14 -24.98
C PRO A 104 7.81 -2.01 -23.69
N GLY A 105 7.18 -2.27 -22.54
CA GLY A 105 7.81 -2.17 -21.22
C GLY A 105 7.90 -0.75 -20.63
N MET A 106 7.46 0.29 -21.36
CA MET A 106 7.43 1.66 -20.84
C MET A 106 6.31 1.87 -19.82
N THR A 107 6.64 2.45 -18.67
CA THR A 107 5.63 2.89 -17.69
C THR A 107 4.99 4.20 -18.10
N ARG A 108 3.77 4.49 -17.62
CA ARG A 108 3.10 5.79 -17.88
C ARG A 108 3.97 6.99 -17.49
N MET A 109 4.68 6.91 -16.36
CA MET A 109 5.60 7.98 -15.94
C MET A 109 6.81 8.09 -16.86
N GLY A 110 7.34 6.94 -17.32
CA GLY A 110 8.39 6.90 -18.34
C GLY A 110 7.97 7.65 -19.61
N PHE A 111 6.71 7.51 -20.03
CA PHE A 111 6.16 8.25 -21.15
C PHE A 111 6.08 9.77 -20.90
N CYS A 112 5.68 10.22 -19.72
CA CYS A 112 5.72 11.67 -19.41
C CYS A 112 7.15 12.23 -19.48
N ILE A 113 8.14 11.43 -19.04
CA ILE A 113 9.56 11.82 -19.01
C ILE A 113 10.15 11.93 -20.43
N THR A 114 9.64 11.18 -21.42
CA THR A 114 10.15 11.31 -22.80
C THR A 114 9.99 12.72 -23.35
N CYS A 115 8.87 13.38 -23.04
CA CYS A 115 8.59 14.76 -23.45
C CYS A 115 9.10 15.80 -22.45
N HIS A 116 8.88 15.58 -21.15
CA HIS A 116 9.19 16.61 -20.14
C HIS A 116 10.62 16.52 -19.60
N GLY A 117 11.28 15.37 -19.69
CA GLY A 117 12.61 15.15 -19.15
C GLY A 117 12.69 15.52 -17.66
N SER A 118 13.82 16.12 -17.25
CA SER A 118 14.02 16.64 -15.89
C SER A 118 13.10 17.81 -15.54
N SER A 119 12.45 18.43 -16.53
CA SER A 119 11.54 19.56 -16.32
C SER A 119 10.14 19.13 -15.87
N LEU A 120 9.86 17.83 -15.78
CA LEU A 120 8.55 17.30 -15.34
C LEU A 120 8.13 17.85 -13.97
N GLU A 121 9.08 18.15 -13.08
CA GLU A 121 8.80 18.81 -11.80
C GLU A 121 8.11 20.17 -11.98
N HIS A 122 8.46 20.93 -13.03
CA HIS A 122 7.82 22.21 -13.35
C HIS A 122 6.39 22.03 -13.89
N ALA A 123 6.01 20.83 -14.33
CA ALA A 123 4.63 20.52 -14.69
C ALA A 123 3.81 20.01 -13.49
N ASN A 124 4.43 19.77 -12.32
CA ASN A 124 3.76 19.24 -11.14
C ASN A 124 2.77 20.27 -10.55
N PRO A 125 1.45 19.99 -10.56
CA PRO A 125 0.45 20.92 -10.06
C PRO A 125 0.47 21.06 -8.52
N HIS A 126 1.00 20.08 -7.78
CA HIS A 126 1.09 20.15 -6.31
C HIS A 126 2.12 21.18 -5.82
N LYS A 127 3.06 21.58 -6.68
CA LYS A 127 4.06 22.63 -6.39
C LYS A 127 3.66 23.99 -6.96
N ALA A 128 2.42 24.13 -7.42
CA ALA A 128 1.95 25.39 -8.00
C ALA A 128 1.91 26.50 -6.94
N ARG A 129 2.48 27.66 -7.28
CA ARG A 129 2.39 28.89 -6.48
C ARG A 129 1.19 29.72 -6.91
N ARG A 130 0.71 30.58 -6.00
CA ARG A 130 -0.39 31.50 -6.28
C ARG A 130 -0.07 32.37 -7.51
N GLY A 131 -0.98 32.40 -8.47
CA GLY A 131 -0.84 33.17 -9.72
C GLY A 131 -0.26 32.38 -10.90
N GLU A 132 0.12 31.12 -10.71
CA GLU A 132 0.57 30.26 -11.81
C GLU A 132 -0.59 29.58 -12.53
N GLY A 133 -0.46 29.40 -13.85
CA GLY A 133 -1.47 28.72 -14.67
C GLY A 133 -1.67 27.24 -14.34
N ARG A 134 -0.76 26.62 -13.58
CA ARG A 134 -0.82 25.20 -13.17
C ARG A 134 -2.07 24.86 -12.37
N CYS A 135 -2.65 25.81 -11.65
CA CYS A 135 -3.90 25.58 -10.91
C CYS A 135 -5.06 25.21 -11.86
N GLY A 136 -5.05 25.71 -13.10
CA GLY A 136 -6.03 25.35 -14.13
C GLY A 136 -5.96 23.89 -14.58
N PHE A 137 -4.92 23.15 -14.19
CA PHE A 137 -4.86 21.70 -14.41
C PHE A 137 -5.86 20.94 -13.54
N CYS A 138 -6.15 21.41 -12.32
CA CYS A 138 -7.12 20.75 -11.44
C CYS A 138 -8.45 21.51 -11.41
N HIS A 139 -8.39 22.83 -11.49
CA HIS A 139 -9.54 23.70 -11.29
C HIS A 139 -10.13 24.21 -12.61
N LEU A 140 -11.45 24.42 -12.61
CA LEU A 140 -12.15 25.09 -13.69
C LEU A 140 -11.63 26.52 -13.89
N VAL A 141 -11.53 26.95 -15.15
CA VAL A 141 -11.16 28.32 -15.53
C VAL A 141 -12.33 28.93 -16.31
N LYS A 142 -12.86 30.06 -15.82
CA LYS A 142 -13.94 30.81 -16.48
C LYS A 142 -13.52 32.26 -16.68
N ALA A 143 -13.61 32.76 -17.91
CA ALA A 143 -13.18 34.12 -18.28
C ALA A 143 -11.76 34.46 -17.78
N GLY A 144 -10.82 33.51 -17.92
CA GLY A 144 -9.43 33.67 -17.50
C GLY A 144 -9.18 33.62 -15.99
N ARG A 145 -10.21 33.36 -15.16
CA ARG A 145 -10.09 33.24 -13.70
C ARG A 145 -10.26 31.80 -13.26
N ILE A 146 -9.34 31.35 -12.39
CA ILE A 146 -9.40 30.04 -11.74
C ILE A 146 -10.50 30.05 -10.68
N ILE A 147 -11.41 29.09 -10.74
CA ILE A 147 -12.46 28.88 -9.75
C ILE A 147 -11.96 27.86 -8.73
N THR A 148 -11.96 28.21 -7.45
CA THR A 148 -11.54 27.33 -6.35
C THR A 148 -12.71 27.07 -5.39
N GLY A 149 -12.89 25.83 -4.94
CA GLY A 149 -13.95 25.44 -4.00
C GLY A 149 -14.47 24.02 -4.21
N ARG A 150 -15.46 23.60 -3.41
CA ARG A 150 -16.11 22.28 -3.55
C ARG A 150 -16.76 22.16 -4.93
N GLY A 151 -16.47 21.09 -5.66
CA GLY A 151 -16.96 20.89 -7.03
C GLY A 151 -16.25 21.72 -8.12
N SER A 152 -15.20 22.47 -7.78
CA SER A 152 -14.45 23.27 -8.77
C SER A 152 -13.46 22.48 -9.61
N ALA A 153 -13.33 21.18 -9.38
CA ALA A 153 -12.46 20.33 -10.17
C ALA A 153 -12.95 20.28 -11.63
N ARG A 154 -12.05 20.43 -12.60
CA ARG A 154 -12.44 20.46 -14.03
C ARG A 154 -12.86 19.10 -14.58
N LEU A 155 -12.53 18.04 -13.86
CA LEU A 155 -12.76 16.64 -14.21
C LEU A 155 -13.08 15.89 -12.93
N GLU A 156 -13.65 14.70 -13.08
CA GLU A 156 -13.79 13.75 -11.98
C GLU A 156 -12.43 13.50 -11.31
N VAL A 157 -12.42 13.54 -9.98
CA VAL A 157 -11.20 13.60 -9.16
C VAL A 157 -10.32 12.38 -9.36
N LYS A 158 -10.89 11.17 -9.42
CA LYS A 158 -10.13 9.94 -9.65
C LYS A 158 -9.48 9.97 -11.03
N ARG A 159 -10.17 10.46 -12.07
CA ARG A 159 -9.62 10.64 -13.43
C ARG A 159 -8.43 11.61 -13.43
N LEU A 160 -8.52 12.74 -12.72
CA LEU A 160 -7.41 13.71 -12.60
C LEU A 160 -6.17 13.08 -11.95
N CYS A 161 -6.33 12.46 -10.79
CA CYS A 161 -5.20 11.89 -10.06
C CYS A 161 -4.61 10.67 -10.79
N ASN A 162 -5.47 9.82 -11.36
CA ASN A 162 -5.04 8.62 -12.07
C ASN A 162 -4.23 8.91 -13.34
N PHE A 163 -4.45 10.07 -13.96
CA PHE A 163 -3.69 10.49 -15.13
C PHE A 163 -2.17 10.40 -14.89
N CYS A 164 -1.67 10.98 -13.80
CA CYS A 164 -0.24 10.94 -13.46
C CYS A 164 0.14 9.75 -12.56
N HIS A 165 -0.68 9.43 -11.56
CA HIS A 165 -0.27 8.51 -10.49
C HIS A 165 -0.53 7.04 -10.81
N ASP A 166 -1.35 6.74 -11.82
CA ASP A 166 -1.76 5.39 -12.18
C ASP A 166 -2.38 4.59 -11.02
N VAL A 167 -3.05 5.32 -10.11
CA VAL A 167 -3.64 4.78 -8.87
C VAL A 167 -4.74 3.76 -9.12
N LEU A 168 -5.43 3.81 -10.26
CA LEU A 168 -6.46 2.81 -10.57
C LEU A 168 -5.83 1.46 -10.98
N ALA A 169 -4.65 1.45 -11.60
CA ALA A 169 -3.95 0.23 -11.97
C ALA A 169 -3.09 -0.32 -10.83
N LYS A 170 -2.45 0.58 -10.06
CA LYS A 170 -1.65 0.25 -8.88
C LYS A 170 -2.50 -0.07 -7.64
N GLY A 171 -3.79 0.25 -7.72
CA GLY A 171 -4.69 0.34 -6.58
C GLY A 171 -4.27 1.51 -5.70
N HIS A 172 -5.24 2.19 -5.10
CA HIS A 172 -5.03 2.63 -3.71
C HIS A 172 -4.42 1.43 -2.94
N PRO A 173 -3.57 1.58 -1.88
CA PRO A 173 -3.36 0.45 -0.99
C PRO A 173 -4.74 -0.15 -0.74
N ARG A 174 -4.87 -1.46 -0.97
CA ARG A 174 -6.15 -2.21 -0.96
C ARG A 174 -6.80 -2.24 0.44
N ASN A 175 -6.50 -1.22 1.24
CA ASN A 175 -6.56 -1.01 2.69
C ASN A 175 -7.18 0.32 3.07
N VAL A 176 -7.51 1.20 2.11
CA VAL A 176 -8.58 2.16 2.39
C VAL A 176 -9.86 1.41 2.12
N ASP A 177 -10.15 0.55 3.08
CA ASP A 177 -11.39 -0.17 3.20
C ASP A 177 -12.50 0.86 3.47
N PRO A 178 -13.66 0.80 2.79
CA PRO A 178 -14.85 1.55 3.15
C PRO A 178 -15.27 1.45 4.64
N ASP A 179 -14.76 0.47 5.38
CA ASP A 179 -15.00 0.31 6.82
C ASP A 179 -13.95 0.94 7.75
N LEU A 180 -12.91 1.62 7.23
CA LEU A 180 -12.15 2.51 8.08
C LEU A 180 -13.07 3.65 8.51
N SER A 181 -13.38 3.73 9.80
CA SER A 181 -14.11 4.84 10.40
C SER A 181 -13.23 6.10 10.37
N LEU A 182 -13.11 6.71 9.19
CA LEU A 182 -12.33 7.92 9.01
C LEU A 182 -12.76 8.97 10.03
N PRO A 183 -11.84 9.83 10.51
CA PRO A 183 -12.19 10.93 11.38
C PRO A 183 -13.38 11.70 10.81
N LYS A 184 -14.38 12.02 11.64
CA LYS A 184 -15.64 12.64 11.18
C LYS A 184 -15.46 13.95 10.40
N ASP A 185 -14.32 14.60 10.58
CA ASP A 185 -14.00 15.92 10.02
C ASP A 185 -13.24 15.86 8.69
N VAL A 186 -13.02 14.68 8.11
CA VAL A 186 -12.40 14.58 6.78
C VAL A 186 -13.37 15.07 5.68
N PRO A 187 -12.86 15.76 4.64
CA PRO A 187 -13.72 16.28 3.59
C PRO A 187 -14.25 15.16 2.69
N LEU A 188 -15.54 15.17 2.42
CA LEU A 188 -16.18 14.27 1.47
C LEU A 188 -16.44 14.97 0.13
N GLY A 189 -16.61 14.16 -0.92
CA GLY A 189 -17.03 14.65 -2.22
C GLY A 189 -18.42 15.30 -2.18
N PRO A 190 -18.85 15.94 -3.29
CA PRO A 190 -20.12 16.67 -3.36
C PRO A 190 -21.35 15.82 -3.01
N GLU A 191 -21.31 14.51 -3.29
CA GLU A 191 -22.40 13.56 -3.05
C GLU A 191 -22.22 12.79 -1.72
N GLY A 192 -21.24 13.18 -0.91
CA GLY A 192 -20.88 12.47 0.33
C GLY A 192 -19.99 11.24 0.09
N GLU A 193 -19.53 11.04 -1.13
CA GLU A 193 -18.67 9.95 -1.54
C GLU A 193 -17.21 10.18 -1.13
N TRP A 194 -16.46 9.08 -1.01
CA TRP A 194 -15.02 9.16 -0.76
C TRP A 194 -14.27 9.47 -2.06
N THR A 195 -13.42 10.47 -2.00
CA THR A 195 -12.54 10.85 -3.12
C THR A 195 -11.09 10.86 -2.67
N CYS A 196 -10.16 11.02 -3.62
CA CYS A 196 -8.74 11.17 -3.28
C CYS A 196 -8.50 12.32 -2.30
N PHE A 197 -9.32 13.38 -2.34
CA PHE A 197 -9.17 14.56 -1.47
C PHE A 197 -9.63 14.34 -0.02
N THR A 198 -10.37 13.25 0.22
CA THR A 198 -10.79 12.84 1.56
C THR A 198 -9.57 12.48 2.39
N CYS A 199 -8.68 11.65 1.84
CA CYS A 199 -7.47 11.20 2.53
C CYS A 199 -6.26 12.09 2.23
N HIS A 200 -6.14 12.61 1.00
CA HIS A 200 -4.99 13.39 0.56
C HIS A 200 -5.32 14.88 0.49
N ASN A 201 -4.36 15.72 0.84
CA ASN A 201 -4.42 17.16 0.62
C ASN A 201 -3.46 17.54 -0.52
N PRO A 202 -3.93 17.70 -1.77
CA PRO A 202 -3.07 18.06 -2.89
C PRO A 202 -2.43 19.45 -2.76
N HIS A 203 -2.90 20.26 -1.80
CA HIS A 203 -2.32 21.57 -1.45
C HIS A 203 -1.54 21.52 -0.12
N GLY A 204 -1.33 20.33 0.44
CA GLY A 204 -0.69 20.12 1.74
C GLY A 204 0.83 20.15 1.69
N THR A 205 1.43 19.87 2.84
CA THR A 205 2.89 19.72 3.00
C THR A 205 3.31 18.30 2.64
N THR A 206 4.60 18.12 2.38
CA THR A 206 5.21 16.79 2.19
C THR A 206 5.62 16.12 3.51
N GLU A 207 5.11 16.62 4.65
CA GLU A 207 5.41 16.06 5.98
C GLU A 207 4.86 14.64 6.14
N THR A 208 3.81 14.32 5.38
CA THR A 208 3.22 12.98 5.31
C THR A 208 3.45 12.39 3.93
N THR A 209 3.57 11.07 3.87
CA THR A 209 3.75 10.34 2.61
C THR A 209 2.56 10.59 1.69
N HIS A 210 2.84 10.89 0.42
CA HIS A 210 1.83 11.14 -0.62
C HIS A 210 0.81 12.23 -0.28
N LEU A 211 1.20 13.25 0.49
CA LEU A 211 0.32 14.36 0.89
C LEU A 211 -0.91 13.91 1.68
N LEU A 212 -0.79 12.82 2.45
CA LEU A 212 -1.87 12.34 3.31
C LEU A 212 -2.21 13.40 4.37
N ARG A 213 -3.48 13.63 4.68
CA ARG A 213 -3.82 14.58 5.75
C ARG A 213 -3.33 14.04 7.09
N SER A 214 -2.84 14.90 7.97
CA SER A 214 -2.21 14.49 9.23
C SER A 214 -3.19 13.81 10.20
N GLU A 215 -4.50 14.09 10.09
CA GLU A 215 -5.53 13.42 10.89
C GLU A 215 -5.79 12.00 10.38
N VAL A 216 -5.76 11.82 9.06
CA VAL A 216 -5.86 10.50 8.42
C VAL A 216 -4.60 9.68 8.70
N ALA A 217 -3.41 10.27 8.56
CA ALA A 217 -2.14 9.61 8.91
C ALA A 217 -2.14 9.08 10.34
N ARG A 218 -2.43 9.95 11.32
CA ARG A 218 -2.54 9.56 12.73
C ARG A 218 -3.64 8.53 12.99
N HIS A 219 -4.74 8.58 12.25
CA HIS A 219 -5.81 7.59 12.37
C HIS A 219 -5.36 6.21 11.86
N LEU A 220 -4.66 6.16 10.73
CA LEU A 220 -4.07 4.91 10.21
C LEU A 220 -3.02 4.35 11.18
N GLU A 221 -2.16 5.20 11.75
CA GLU A 221 -1.17 4.81 12.76
C GLU A 221 -1.82 4.29 14.05
N ARG A 222 -2.89 4.91 14.53
CA ARG A 222 -3.66 4.40 15.69
C ARG A 222 -4.27 3.03 15.41
N GLY A 223 -4.78 2.80 14.21
CA GLY A 223 -5.32 1.49 13.80
C GLY A 223 -4.27 0.37 13.84
N GLN A 224 -2.97 0.67 13.77
CA GLN A 224 -1.90 -0.31 13.97
C GLN A 224 -1.73 -0.71 15.45
N ALA A 225 -2.20 0.11 16.39
CA ALA A 225 -2.12 -0.14 17.83
C ALA A 225 -3.40 -0.76 18.42
N GLU A 226 -4.53 -0.68 17.69
CA GLU A 226 -5.77 -1.37 18.05
C GLU A 226 -5.66 -2.84 17.63
N SER A 227 -5.87 -3.77 18.58
CA SER A 227 -5.71 -5.20 18.32
C SER A 227 -6.92 -5.73 17.53
N PRO A 228 -6.75 -6.13 16.26
CA PRO A 228 -7.84 -6.78 15.51
C PRO A 228 -8.07 -8.23 15.97
N HIS A 229 -7.30 -8.70 16.95
CA HIS A 229 -7.37 -10.05 17.50
C HIS A 229 -8.33 -10.11 18.67
N VAL A 230 -9.51 -9.55 18.50
CA VAL A 230 -10.62 -9.68 19.44
C VAL A 230 -11.75 -10.42 18.74
N PRO A 231 -12.53 -11.25 19.43
CA PRO A 231 -13.63 -12.02 18.83
C PRO A 231 -14.87 -11.12 18.60
N GLU A 232 -14.66 -9.95 18.01
CA GLU A 232 -15.71 -8.99 17.67
C GLU A 232 -15.94 -9.00 16.17
N TYR A 233 -17.21 -9.01 15.76
CA TYR A 233 -17.64 -9.09 14.37
C TYR A 233 -17.01 -8.02 13.45
N PHE A 234 -16.79 -6.80 13.99
CA PHE A 234 -16.16 -5.71 13.24
C PHE A 234 -14.66 -5.91 13.04
N ALA A 235 -13.99 -6.71 13.88
CA ALA A 235 -12.57 -7.00 13.77
C ALA A 235 -12.25 -7.92 12.57
N CYS A 236 -13.24 -8.71 12.10
CA CYS A 236 -13.09 -9.55 10.90
C CYS A 236 -12.72 -8.72 9.67
N LYS A 237 -13.31 -7.54 9.51
CA LYS A 237 -13.03 -6.63 8.40
C LYS A 237 -11.59 -6.14 8.41
N ALA A 238 -10.87 -6.16 9.53
CA ALA A 238 -9.45 -5.82 9.54
C ALA A 238 -8.62 -6.71 8.60
N CYS A 239 -9.01 -7.99 8.49
CA CYS A 239 -8.33 -8.97 7.65
C CYS A 239 -9.12 -9.33 6.38
N HIS A 240 -10.45 -9.25 6.44
CA HIS A 240 -11.35 -9.69 5.39
C HIS A 240 -11.98 -8.53 4.62
N THR A 241 -12.35 -8.75 3.36
CA THR A 241 -13.09 -7.79 2.52
C THR A 241 -14.58 -7.69 2.89
N THR A 242 -15.03 -8.49 3.85
CA THR A 242 -16.41 -8.53 4.37
C THR A 242 -16.41 -8.97 5.83
N ALA A 243 -17.42 -8.57 6.60
CA ALA A 243 -17.66 -9.11 7.94
C ALA A 243 -18.57 -10.35 7.93
N ASP A 244 -19.19 -10.66 6.78
CA ASP A 244 -20.13 -11.79 6.66
C ASP A 244 -19.39 -13.13 6.90
N PRO A 245 -19.71 -13.87 7.99
CA PRO A 245 -19.02 -15.10 8.35
C PRO A 245 -19.24 -16.22 7.33
N ASP A 246 -20.40 -16.25 6.65
CA ASP A 246 -20.70 -17.29 5.67
C ASP A 246 -19.92 -17.04 4.37
N ALA A 247 -19.79 -15.78 3.97
CA ALA A 247 -18.93 -15.38 2.86
C ALA A 247 -17.44 -15.66 3.15
N VAL A 248 -16.98 -15.42 4.38
CA VAL A 248 -15.61 -15.75 4.80
C VAL A 248 -15.36 -17.26 4.79
N LYS A 249 -16.32 -18.08 5.25
CA LYS A 249 -16.20 -19.55 5.25
C LYS A 249 -16.26 -20.15 3.85
N ALA A 250 -17.05 -19.56 2.95
CA ALA A 250 -17.24 -20.07 1.60
C ALA A 250 -15.98 -19.90 0.72
N ASP A 251 -15.21 -18.83 0.91
CA ASP A 251 -13.96 -18.57 0.18
C ASP A 251 -12.91 -17.86 1.06
N PRO A 252 -12.27 -18.60 1.99
CA PRO A 252 -11.39 -18.00 3.00
C PRO A 252 -10.11 -17.37 2.43
N GLY A 253 -9.69 -17.71 1.21
CA GLY A 253 -8.53 -17.12 0.55
C GLY A 253 -8.86 -15.80 -0.18
N ARG A 254 -10.02 -15.72 -0.82
CA ARG A 254 -10.44 -14.56 -1.63
C ARG A 254 -11.17 -13.50 -0.81
N ALA A 255 -11.76 -13.90 0.32
CA ALA A 255 -12.35 -13.00 1.30
C ALA A 255 -11.31 -12.24 2.12
N LEU A 256 -10.00 -12.47 1.93
CA LEU A 256 -8.94 -11.72 2.60
C LEU A 256 -8.58 -10.45 1.82
N ARG A 257 -8.27 -9.37 2.56
CA ARG A 257 -7.66 -8.16 1.99
C ARG A 257 -6.35 -8.52 1.27
N TYR A 258 -5.86 -7.61 0.44
CA TYR A 258 -4.64 -7.80 -0.37
C TYR A 258 -4.71 -8.91 -1.42
N ARG A 259 -5.89 -9.45 -1.75
CA ARG A 259 -6.07 -10.63 -2.61
C ARG A 259 -5.49 -11.90 -1.97
N GLY A 260 -5.53 -12.01 -0.65
CA GLY A 260 -5.09 -13.20 0.07
C GLY A 260 -3.59 -13.29 0.32
N ASP A 261 -2.80 -12.26 -0.01
CA ASP A 261 -1.39 -12.20 0.39
C ASP A 261 -1.27 -11.99 1.90
N ILE A 262 -1.02 -13.09 2.62
CA ILE A 262 -0.92 -13.12 4.08
C ILE A 262 0.25 -12.28 4.59
N ASN A 263 1.38 -12.25 3.88
CA ASN A 263 2.54 -11.51 4.35
C ASN A 263 2.27 -10.01 4.29
N VAL A 264 1.74 -9.52 3.16
CA VAL A 264 1.36 -8.11 3.01
C VAL A 264 0.25 -7.74 4.00
N LEU A 265 -0.72 -8.65 4.21
CA LEU A 265 -1.78 -8.47 5.20
C LEU A 265 -1.25 -8.28 6.62
N CYS A 266 -0.33 -9.13 7.08
CA CYS A 266 0.20 -9.02 8.44
C CYS A 266 1.14 -7.81 8.58
N ILE A 267 2.01 -7.56 7.59
CA ILE A 267 2.99 -6.47 7.61
C ILE A 267 2.32 -5.09 7.65
N SER A 268 1.10 -4.95 7.13
CA SER A 268 0.41 -3.66 7.13
C SER A 268 0.11 -3.10 8.52
N CYS A 269 0.01 -3.97 9.52
CA CYS A 269 -0.23 -3.59 10.91
C CYS A 269 0.96 -3.94 11.80
N HIS A 270 1.65 -5.04 11.53
CA HIS A 270 2.84 -5.44 12.26
C HIS A 270 4.06 -4.89 11.53
N VAL A 271 4.65 -3.78 12.02
CA VAL A 271 5.93 -3.24 11.53
C VAL A 271 7.03 -4.27 11.81
N THR A 272 7.32 -5.09 10.82
CA THR A 272 8.04 -6.37 11.01
C THR A 272 8.96 -6.72 9.85
N ASP A 273 9.08 -5.82 8.88
CA ASP A 273 10.00 -5.91 7.73
C ASP A 273 11.45 -6.23 8.14
N ARG A 274 11.85 -5.86 9.36
CA ARG A 274 13.19 -6.15 9.92
C ARG A 274 13.22 -7.21 11.04
N SER A 275 12.08 -7.72 11.48
CA SER A 275 11.97 -8.51 12.73
C SER A 275 11.40 -9.91 12.58
N HIS A 276 11.02 -10.31 11.37
CA HIS A 276 10.47 -11.64 11.14
C HIS A 276 11.53 -12.72 10.93
N HIS A 277 11.12 -13.96 11.20
CA HIS A 277 11.69 -15.09 10.49
C HIS A 277 11.35 -14.91 9.01
N PRO A 278 12.31 -15.04 8.08
CA PRO A 278 12.03 -14.75 6.68
C PRO A 278 10.82 -15.54 6.16
N THR A 279 9.93 -14.86 5.42
CA THR A 279 8.72 -15.44 4.78
C THR A 279 8.75 -15.22 3.27
N GLY A 280 7.84 -15.84 2.53
CA GLY A 280 7.69 -15.68 1.08
C GLY A 280 8.63 -16.56 0.24
N PHE A 281 9.23 -17.59 0.84
CA PHE A 281 9.98 -18.62 0.13
C PHE A 281 9.61 -20.01 0.65
N PRO A 282 9.72 -21.05 -0.20
CA PRO A 282 9.49 -22.42 0.22
C PRO A 282 10.63 -22.92 1.13
N PRO A 283 10.32 -23.71 2.16
CA PRO A 283 11.35 -24.41 2.93
C PRO A 283 12.07 -25.43 2.04
N VAL A 284 13.36 -25.67 2.29
CA VAL A 284 14.11 -26.71 1.60
C VAL A 284 13.68 -28.11 2.07
N GLU A 285 13.84 -29.12 1.23
CA GLU A 285 13.38 -30.50 1.49
C GLU A 285 13.88 -31.06 2.83
N GLU A 286 15.12 -30.75 3.20
CA GLU A 286 15.69 -31.18 4.48
C GLU A 286 14.91 -30.60 5.68
N MET A 287 14.44 -29.35 5.59
CA MET A 287 13.61 -28.75 6.64
C MET A 287 12.25 -29.45 6.73
N LEU A 288 11.63 -29.74 5.59
CA LEU A 288 10.34 -30.44 5.53
C LEU A 288 10.46 -31.85 6.13
N ALA A 289 11.53 -32.58 5.81
CA ALA A 289 11.79 -33.91 6.37
C ALA A 289 11.95 -33.86 7.90
N ARG A 290 12.71 -32.88 8.42
CA ARG A 290 12.90 -32.69 9.87
C ARG A 290 11.59 -32.30 10.57
N LEU A 291 10.80 -31.40 9.98
CA LEU A 291 9.48 -30.98 10.50
C LEU A 291 8.51 -32.17 10.56
N LYS A 292 8.46 -32.97 9.48
CA LYS A 292 7.65 -34.18 9.41
C LYS A 292 8.08 -35.22 10.46
N ALA A 293 9.38 -35.45 10.60
CA ALA A 293 9.93 -36.36 11.61
C ALA A 293 9.64 -35.90 13.04
N ALA A 294 9.62 -34.59 13.28
CA ALA A 294 9.23 -34.00 14.55
C ALA A 294 7.72 -33.93 14.79
N GLY A 295 6.89 -34.38 13.82
CA GLY A 295 5.44 -34.45 13.95
C GLY A 295 4.72 -33.11 13.77
N PHE A 296 5.35 -32.09 13.18
CA PHE A 296 4.70 -30.79 12.96
C PHE A 296 3.86 -30.78 11.67
N GLY A 297 2.58 -30.46 11.81
CA GLY A 297 1.67 -30.17 10.70
C GLY A 297 1.54 -28.67 10.43
N LEU A 298 2.61 -28.03 9.95
CA LEU A 298 2.59 -26.60 9.63
C LEU A 298 1.79 -26.32 8.36
N ARG A 299 1.20 -25.12 8.29
CA ARG A 299 0.44 -24.65 7.13
C ARG A 299 1.34 -23.78 6.26
N PHE A 300 1.54 -24.15 5.01
CA PHE A 300 2.27 -23.31 4.05
C PHE A 300 1.27 -22.52 3.20
N GLY A 301 1.77 -21.49 2.53
CA GLY A 301 0.97 -20.76 1.56
C GLY A 301 0.61 -21.62 0.34
N PRO A 302 -0.23 -21.10 -0.57
CA PRO A 302 -0.70 -21.84 -1.75
C PRO A 302 0.43 -22.38 -2.63
N ASP A 303 1.56 -21.66 -2.67
CA ASP A 303 2.74 -22.02 -3.47
C ASP A 303 3.79 -22.80 -2.65
N GLY A 304 3.42 -23.25 -1.44
CA GLY A 304 4.30 -23.99 -0.53
C GLY A 304 5.27 -23.11 0.25
N GLU A 305 5.10 -21.79 0.22
CA GLU A 305 5.94 -20.82 0.88
C GLU A 305 5.65 -20.68 2.38
N ILE A 306 6.68 -20.31 3.15
CA ILE A 306 6.52 -19.93 4.55
C ILE A 306 5.77 -18.59 4.58
N THR A 307 4.67 -18.54 5.33
CA THR A 307 3.90 -17.31 5.59
C THR A 307 3.79 -17.04 7.08
N CYS A 308 3.20 -15.92 7.48
CA CYS A 308 2.92 -15.65 8.89
C CYS A 308 2.06 -16.76 9.53
N TYR A 309 1.12 -17.38 8.80
CA TYR A 309 0.24 -18.45 9.31
C TYR A 309 0.89 -19.82 9.42
N THR A 310 2.09 -19.98 8.86
CA THR A 310 2.91 -21.19 9.07
C THR A 310 3.21 -21.37 10.55
N CYS A 311 3.52 -20.28 11.24
CA CYS A 311 3.83 -20.29 12.66
C CYS A 311 2.71 -19.69 13.52
N HIS A 312 1.83 -18.85 12.98
CA HIS A 312 0.76 -18.21 13.75
C HIS A 312 -0.61 -18.82 13.46
N ASP A 313 -1.37 -19.03 14.52
CA ASP A 313 -2.80 -19.23 14.49
C ASP A 313 -3.46 -17.94 14.95
N ASN A 314 -4.23 -17.34 14.05
CA ASN A 314 -4.92 -16.10 14.34
C ASN A 314 -6.10 -16.24 15.29
N GLY A 315 -6.49 -17.48 15.60
CA GLY A 315 -7.47 -17.77 16.62
C GLY A 315 -8.81 -17.10 16.34
N CYS A 316 -9.26 -17.06 15.07
CA CYS A 316 -10.50 -16.39 14.65
C CYS A 316 -11.71 -16.78 15.52
N ASP A 317 -11.75 -18.02 16.02
CA ASP A 317 -12.83 -18.53 16.85
C ASP A 317 -12.63 -18.26 18.35
N THR A 318 -11.41 -17.96 18.78
CA THR A 318 -11.02 -17.84 20.20
C THR A 318 -10.61 -16.43 20.62
N GLY A 319 -10.39 -15.53 19.66
CA GLY A 319 -9.83 -14.20 19.90
C GLY A 319 -8.38 -14.22 20.41
N GLN A 320 -7.71 -15.37 20.42
CA GLN A 320 -6.35 -15.49 20.92
C GLN A 320 -5.40 -15.87 19.79
N GLN A 321 -4.54 -14.91 19.45
CA GLN A 321 -3.35 -15.20 18.67
C GLN A 321 -2.47 -16.19 19.40
N ARG A 322 -2.15 -17.29 18.74
CA ARG A 322 -1.22 -18.30 19.27
C ARG A 322 -0.17 -18.57 18.23
N MET A 323 1.09 -18.57 18.61
CA MET A 323 2.07 -19.23 17.77
C MET A 323 1.78 -20.74 17.85
N ARG A 324 1.50 -21.36 16.70
CA ARG A 324 1.33 -22.81 16.56
C ARG A 324 2.55 -23.47 17.19
N GLU A 325 2.31 -24.24 18.25
CA GLU A 325 3.30 -25.03 18.96
C GLU A 325 4.51 -24.25 19.53
N ARG A 326 4.26 -23.14 20.23
CA ARG A 326 5.27 -22.51 21.09
C ARG A 326 5.23 -23.07 22.53
N PHE A 327 5.72 -24.29 22.73
CA PHE A 327 6.08 -24.80 24.05
C PHE A 327 7.61 -24.92 24.15
N TYR A 328 8.24 -24.05 24.93
CA TYR A 328 9.66 -24.18 25.26
C TYR A 328 9.80 -25.04 26.51
N ASP A 329 10.29 -26.28 26.33
CA ASP A 329 10.59 -27.18 27.44
C ASP A 329 12.08 -27.11 27.77
N ARG A 330 12.42 -26.40 28.86
CA ARG A 330 13.81 -26.29 29.35
C ARG A 330 14.43 -27.63 29.70
N SER A 331 13.63 -28.62 30.12
CA SER A 331 14.14 -29.92 30.57
C SER A 331 14.48 -30.86 29.42
N ARG A 332 13.83 -30.66 28.27
CA ARG A 332 14.02 -31.47 27.06
C ARG A 332 14.71 -30.73 25.92
N GLY A 333 15.11 -29.46 26.13
CA GLY A 333 15.70 -28.62 25.10
C GLY A 333 14.77 -28.43 23.89
N ARG A 334 13.44 -28.43 24.10
CA ARG A 334 12.48 -28.39 22.99
C ARG A 334 12.36 -26.98 22.43
N SER A 335 13.22 -26.72 21.46
CA SER A 335 12.99 -25.81 20.35
C SER A 335 12.55 -26.61 19.12
N ASP A 336 11.78 -27.70 19.27
CA ASP A 336 11.57 -28.69 18.20
C ASP A 336 11.07 -28.10 16.89
N LEU A 337 10.19 -27.09 16.97
CA LEU A 337 9.74 -26.32 15.82
C LEU A 337 10.93 -25.61 15.14
N CYS A 338 11.73 -24.88 15.92
CA CYS A 338 12.93 -24.20 15.43
C CYS A 338 13.97 -25.20 14.91
N GLY A 339 14.14 -26.35 15.56
CA GLY A 339 15.06 -27.43 15.18
C GLY A 339 14.60 -28.25 13.98
N GLY A 340 13.34 -28.12 13.58
CA GLY A 340 12.84 -28.60 12.30
C GLY A 340 13.43 -27.78 11.15
N CYS A 341 13.37 -26.45 11.27
CA CYS A 341 13.87 -25.55 10.23
C CYS A 341 15.38 -25.29 10.32
N HIS A 342 15.92 -25.12 11.52
CA HIS A 342 17.33 -24.83 11.78
C HIS A 342 18.06 -26.07 12.27
N ASN A 343 19.34 -26.17 11.93
CA ASN A 343 20.20 -27.15 12.57
C ASN A 343 20.27 -26.87 14.09
N ARG A 344 19.94 -27.87 14.91
CA ARG A 344 19.83 -27.72 16.37
C ARG A 344 21.13 -27.33 17.05
N SER A 345 22.24 -27.97 16.70
CA SER A 345 23.54 -27.65 17.32
C SER A 345 24.01 -26.25 16.94
N MET A 346 23.72 -25.82 15.72
CA MET A 346 24.04 -24.46 15.27
C MET A 346 23.14 -23.40 15.94
N LEU A 347 21.86 -23.72 16.15
CA LEU A 347 20.90 -22.83 16.80
C LEU A 347 21.25 -22.62 18.28
N THR A 348 21.68 -23.65 19.00
CA THR A 348 22.04 -23.56 20.42
C THR A 348 23.40 -22.90 20.65
N GLN A 349 24.34 -23.02 19.72
CA GLN A 349 25.66 -22.40 19.81
C GLN A 349 25.66 -20.89 19.51
N LYS A 350 24.64 -20.36 18.83
CA LYS A 350 24.50 -18.94 18.48
C LYS A 350 23.59 -18.20 19.47
N SER A 351 24.00 -18.16 20.74
CA SER A 351 23.31 -17.30 21.73
C SER A 351 23.39 -15.84 21.27
N PRO A 352 22.27 -15.12 21.14
CA PRO A 352 22.29 -13.70 20.78
C PRO A 352 22.75 -12.80 21.94
N HIS A 353 22.96 -13.38 23.11
CA HIS A 353 23.30 -12.69 24.35
C HIS A 353 24.81 -12.74 24.65
N VAL A 354 25.60 -12.43 23.61
CA VAL A 354 27.05 -12.30 23.68
C VAL A 354 27.42 -10.95 23.10
N ASP A 355 28.46 -10.33 23.64
CA ASP A 355 28.90 -9.00 23.21
C ASP A 355 29.78 -9.11 21.95
N ASP A 356 29.16 -9.51 20.84
CA ASP A 356 29.77 -9.54 19.51
C ASP A 356 29.06 -8.52 18.59
N PRO A 357 29.78 -7.52 18.05
CA PRO A 357 29.23 -6.53 17.12
C PRO A 357 28.48 -7.15 15.92
N LYS A 358 28.83 -8.37 15.50
CA LYS A 358 28.15 -9.09 14.42
C LYS A 358 26.74 -9.55 14.79
N ILE A 359 26.46 -9.68 16.09
CA ILE A 359 25.19 -10.18 16.62
C ILE A 359 24.24 -9.04 17.00
N CYS A 360 24.76 -7.84 17.30
CA CYS A 360 23.93 -6.67 17.63
C CYS A 360 22.75 -6.44 16.66
N PRO A 361 22.91 -6.57 15.32
CA PRO A 361 21.81 -6.40 14.37
C PRO A 361 20.65 -7.41 14.53
N THR A 362 20.81 -8.45 15.35
CA THR A 362 19.73 -9.39 15.71
C THR A 362 18.65 -8.71 16.55
N CYS A 363 19.04 -7.71 17.35
CA CYS A 363 18.17 -6.99 18.27
C CYS A 363 18.05 -5.50 17.92
N HIS A 364 19.11 -4.90 17.37
CA HIS A 364 19.21 -3.48 17.06
C HIS A 364 19.14 -3.21 15.55
N VAL A 365 18.62 -2.04 15.15
CA VAL A 365 18.52 -1.64 13.74
C VAL A 365 19.89 -1.47 13.06
N ALA A 366 20.91 -1.19 13.86
CA ALA A 366 22.31 -1.06 13.46
C ALA A 366 23.20 -1.45 14.65
N VAL A 367 24.51 -1.55 14.44
CA VAL A 367 25.46 -1.76 15.55
C VAL A 367 25.48 -0.49 16.41
N PRO A 368 25.14 -0.56 17.72
CA PRO A 368 25.14 0.62 18.58
C PRO A 368 26.53 1.24 18.71
N VAL A 369 26.61 2.57 18.66
CA VAL A 369 27.88 3.30 18.85
C VAL A 369 28.05 3.66 20.33
N PRO A 370 29.14 3.21 20.99
CA PRO A 370 29.38 3.48 22.41
C PRO A 370 29.32 4.98 22.74
N GLY A 371 28.61 5.33 23.82
CA GLY A 371 28.47 6.72 24.27
C GLY A 371 27.46 7.58 23.48
N SER A 372 26.79 7.04 22.46
CA SER A 372 25.76 7.74 21.69
C SER A 372 24.45 6.95 21.62
N ASP A 373 23.36 7.60 21.24
CA ASP A 373 22.07 6.95 20.98
C ASP A 373 21.98 6.30 19.59
N GLU A 374 22.99 6.50 18.74
CA GLU A 374 23.02 5.92 17.40
C GLU A 374 23.05 4.39 17.44
N GLY A 375 22.16 3.77 16.68
CA GLY A 375 22.03 2.31 16.58
C GLY A 375 21.39 1.64 17.79
N ARG A 376 20.97 2.38 18.84
CA ARG A 376 20.33 1.77 20.03
C ARG A 376 18.89 1.31 19.78
N GLU A 377 18.24 1.81 18.73
CA GLU A 377 16.88 1.43 18.37
C GLU A 377 16.77 -0.07 18.09
N LEU A 378 15.71 -0.70 18.58
CA LEU A 378 15.46 -2.12 18.39
C LEU A 378 14.78 -2.39 17.05
N VAL A 379 15.05 -3.56 16.46
CA VAL A 379 14.42 -3.98 15.19
C VAL A 379 12.89 -4.12 15.28
N ALA A 380 12.34 -4.27 16.49
CA ALA A 380 10.92 -4.30 16.79
C ALA A 380 10.67 -3.88 18.25
N SER A 381 9.41 -3.90 18.68
CA SER A 381 9.08 -3.75 20.10
C SER A 381 9.87 -4.76 20.94
N GLN A 382 10.35 -4.29 22.08
CA GLN A 382 11.25 -5.08 22.92
C GLN A 382 10.66 -6.43 23.34
N LYS A 383 9.34 -6.47 23.59
CA LYS A 383 8.60 -7.71 23.84
C LYS A 383 8.79 -8.70 22.68
N MET A 384 8.64 -8.25 21.43
CA MET A 384 8.77 -9.13 20.26
C MET A 384 10.19 -9.62 20.03
N VAL A 385 11.21 -8.79 20.27
CA VAL A 385 12.61 -9.19 20.16
C VAL A 385 12.90 -10.39 21.09
N CYS A 386 12.48 -10.32 22.35
CA CYS A 386 12.71 -11.39 23.32
C CYS A 386 11.82 -12.62 23.04
N LEU A 387 10.54 -12.40 22.77
CA LEU A 387 9.59 -13.47 22.52
C LEU A 387 9.85 -14.21 21.21
N ARG A 388 10.75 -13.73 20.33
CA ARG A 388 11.19 -14.51 19.17
C ARG A 388 11.80 -15.86 19.56
N CYS A 389 12.54 -15.91 20.66
CA CYS A 389 13.24 -17.12 21.12
C CYS A 389 12.72 -17.62 22.46
N HIS A 390 12.20 -16.74 23.32
CA HIS A 390 11.73 -17.10 24.65
C HIS A 390 10.23 -17.31 24.69
N SER A 391 9.78 -18.45 25.22
CA SER A 391 8.39 -18.62 25.65
C SER A 391 8.30 -18.26 27.11
N VAL A 392 7.36 -17.38 27.45
CA VAL A 392 7.17 -16.92 28.82
C VAL A 392 5.71 -17.08 29.22
N ASN A 393 5.49 -17.64 30.40
CA ASN A 393 4.20 -17.57 31.08
C ASN A 393 4.13 -16.27 31.89
N LEU A 394 3.00 -16.00 32.52
CA LEU A 394 2.88 -14.88 33.46
C LEU A 394 3.93 -15.01 34.57
N HIS A 395 4.80 -14.01 34.68
CA HIS A 395 5.87 -13.97 35.68
C HIS A 395 6.36 -12.53 35.91
N PRO A 396 7.01 -12.27 37.06
CA PRO A 396 7.08 -13.13 38.26
C PRO A 396 5.71 -13.34 38.94
N ALA A 397 5.64 -14.31 39.86
CA ALA A 397 4.47 -14.59 40.71
C ALA A 397 3.13 -14.80 39.95
N ASN A 398 3.17 -15.37 38.74
CA ASN A 398 1.99 -15.61 37.91
C ASN A 398 1.18 -14.34 37.56
N ALA A 399 1.83 -13.18 37.50
CA ALA A 399 1.19 -11.92 37.14
C ALA A 399 1.82 -11.26 35.90
N ASP A 400 1.03 -10.52 35.14
CA ASP A 400 1.50 -9.71 34.01
C ASP A 400 2.13 -8.40 34.48
N HIS A 401 3.43 -8.30 34.26
CA HIS A 401 4.25 -7.13 34.57
C HIS A 401 4.59 -6.30 33.32
N LEU A 402 4.24 -6.70 32.10
CA LEU A 402 4.60 -5.97 30.87
C LEU A 402 3.63 -4.82 30.56
N LYS A 403 3.54 -3.85 31.49
CA LYS A 403 2.60 -2.73 31.45
C LYS A 403 3.16 -1.49 32.14
N VAL A 404 2.50 -0.36 31.97
CA VAL A 404 2.79 0.86 32.74
C VAL A 404 2.48 0.60 34.22
N PRO A 405 3.42 0.83 35.14
CA PRO A 405 3.17 0.75 36.58
C PRO A 405 2.00 1.64 36.99
N SER A 406 1.23 1.20 37.99
CA SER A 406 0.23 2.09 38.60
C SER A 406 0.91 3.16 39.44
N GLU A 407 0.18 4.22 39.79
CA GLU A 407 0.68 5.29 40.67
C GLU A 407 1.19 4.78 42.04
N LYS A 408 0.74 3.58 42.46
CA LYS A 408 1.13 2.94 43.72
C LYS A 408 2.45 2.17 43.64
N ILE A 409 2.97 1.95 42.43
CA ILE A 409 4.23 1.24 42.19
C ILE A 409 5.17 2.22 41.52
N LYS A 410 6.24 2.60 42.22
CA LYS A 410 7.29 3.45 41.67
C LYS A 410 8.55 2.61 41.45
N PRO A 411 8.87 2.16 40.22
CA PRO A 411 10.12 1.47 39.98
C PRO A 411 11.32 2.34 40.40
N ASP A 412 12.33 1.71 40.98
CA ASP A 412 13.61 2.33 41.31
C ASP A 412 14.26 2.92 40.05
N GLU A 413 14.93 4.06 40.18
CA GLU A 413 15.56 4.77 39.06
C GLU A 413 16.67 3.95 38.36
N SER A 414 17.22 2.93 39.05
CA SER A 414 18.18 2.00 38.46
C SER A 414 17.58 1.03 37.44
N LEU A 415 16.25 0.86 37.42
CA LEU A 415 15.58 -0.06 36.50
C LEU A 415 15.18 0.63 35.20
N PRO A 416 15.60 0.12 34.02
CA PRO A 416 15.21 0.73 32.76
C PRO A 416 13.73 0.44 32.46
N LEU A 417 12.99 1.49 32.13
CA LEU A 417 11.62 1.39 31.61
C LEU A 417 11.61 1.60 30.10
N GLY A 418 10.53 1.15 29.45
CA GLY A 418 10.26 1.44 28.05
C GLY A 418 10.04 2.93 27.80
N THR A 419 9.98 3.31 26.52
CA THR A 419 9.82 4.71 26.10
C THR A 419 8.52 5.36 26.55
N ARG A 420 7.51 4.57 26.94
CA ARG A 420 6.23 5.05 27.51
C ARG A 420 6.17 4.86 29.03
N GLY A 421 7.29 4.57 29.67
CA GLY A 421 7.37 4.29 31.10
C GLY A 421 6.83 2.91 31.48
N GLU A 422 6.64 2.00 30.51
CA GLU A 422 6.20 0.64 30.80
C GLU A 422 7.34 -0.25 31.31
N VAL A 423 6.99 -1.23 32.15
CA VAL A 423 7.91 -2.32 32.49
C VAL A 423 8.02 -3.25 31.28
N THR A 424 9.25 -3.62 30.94
CA THR A 424 9.59 -4.49 29.81
C THR A 424 10.41 -5.69 30.28
N CYS A 425 10.73 -6.61 29.37
CA CYS A 425 11.61 -7.73 29.70
C CYS A 425 12.98 -7.24 30.20
N SER A 426 13.52 -6.14 29.65
CA SER A 426 14.84 -5.65 30.06
C SER A 426 14.84 -4.85 31.36
N THR A 427 13.68 -4.49 31.89
CA THR A 427 13.56 -3.91 33.23
C THR A 427 14.10 -4.89 34.27
N CYS A 428 13.74 -6.16 34.15
CA CYS A 428 14.17 -7.21 35.08
C CYS A 428 15.42 -7.96 34.58
N HIS A 429 15.55 -8.15 33.26
CA HIS A 429 16.62 -8.93 32.65
C HIS A 429 17.63 -8.02 31.93
N ASN A 430 18.93 -8.28 32.06
CA ASN A 430 19.95 -7.63 31.25
C ASN A 430 20.43 -8.61 30.16
N PRO A 431 19.97 -8.49 28.89
CA PRO A 431 20.35 -9.43 27.84
C PRO A 431 21.84 -9.40 27.50
N HIS A 432 22.56 -8.36 27.91
CA HIS A 432 24.01 -8.24 27.71
C HIS A 432 24.83 -8.78 28.90
N GLU A 433 24.19 -9.10 30.02
CA GLU A 433 24.88 -9.61 31.22
C GLU A 433 25.38 -11.03 31.01
N ASP A 434 26.64 -11.31 31.32
CA ASP A 434 27.19 -12.66 31.28
C ASP A 434 26.39 -13.62 32.19
N PRO A 435 25.90 -14.77 31.66
CA PRO A 435 25.09 -15.71 32.42
C PRO A 435 25.85 -16.39 33.57
N GLU A 436 27.19 -16.40 33.58
CA GLU A 436 27.98 -16.95 34.69
C GLU A 436 27.78 -16.16 35.99
N HIS A 437 27.50 -14.87 35.87
CA HIS A 437 27.42 -13.96 37.02
C HIS A 437 26.00 -13.88 37.60
N ARG A 438 24.95 -14.04 36.77
CA ARG A 438 23.55 -13.92 37.21
C ARG A 438 22.62 -14.90 36.51
N ARG A 439 22.00 -15.81 37.27
CA ARG A 439 20.98 -16.74 36.77
C ARG A 439 19.85 -15.99 36.07
N ALA A 440 19.48 -16.46 34.89
CA ALA A 440 18.46 -15.84 34.02
C ALA A 440 18.74 -14.35 33.68
N ARG A 441 19.99 -13.89 33.86
CA ARG A 441 20.45 -12.53 33.58
C ARG A 441 19.65 -11.45 34.31
N LEU A 442 19.23 -11.71 35.55
CA LEU A 442 18.48 -10.74 36.33
C LEU A 442 19.35 -9.53 36.73
N ARG A 443 18.79 -8.32 36.72
CA ARG A 443 19.47 -7.08 37.16
C ARG A 443 19.68 -6.97 38.66
N ALA A 444 19.04 -7.82 39.45
CA ALA A 444 19.29 -8.04 40.87
C ALA A 444 19.00 -9.52 41.19
N ASP A 445 19.36 -9.99 42.38
CA ASP A 445 18.87 -11.29 42.82
C ASP A 445 17.34 -11.28 42.90
N ALA A 446 16.70 -12.45 42.77
CA ALA A 446 15.26 -12.54 42.63
C ALA A 446 14.47 -11.99 43.83
N GLN A 447 15.05 -11.97 45.03
CA GLN A 447 14.39 -11.44 46.23
C GLN A 447 14.48 -9.92 46.26
N SER A 448 15.66 -9.36 46.00
CA SER A 448 15.88 -7.91 46.00
C SER A 448 15.25 -7.20 44.80
N LEU A 449 15.11 -7.88 43.66
CA LEU A 449 14.50 -7.29 42.46
C LEU A 449 13.05 -6.85 42.71
N CYS A 450 12.28 -7.62 43.49
CA CYS A 450 10.90 -7.29 43.82
C CYS A 450 10.81 -6.00 44.65
N SER A 451 11.73 -5.80 45.59
CA SER A 451 11.75 -4.61 46.45
C SER A 451 12.12 -3.32 45.73
N LEU A 452 12.70 -3.40 44.53
CA LEU A 452 12.97 -2.22 43.69
C LEU A 452 11.70 -1.61 43.07
N CYS A 453 10.56 -2.28 43.18
CA CYS A 453 9.28 -1.77 42.66
C CYS A 453 8.17 -1.85 43.71
N HIS A 454 8.16 -2.92 44.51
CA HIS A 454 7.13 -3.23 45.50
C HIS A 454 7.62 -2.88 46.91
N TRP A 455 7.74 -1.58 47.17
CA TRP A 455 7.94 -1.03 48.51
C TRP A 455 6.68 -1.31 49.36
N ARG A 456 6.88 -1.58 50.65
CA ARG A 456 5.77 -1.72 51.61
C ARG A 456 5.25 -0.36 52.06
#